data_AF-A0A1G0JJI8-F1
#
_entry.id   AF-A0A1G0JJI8-F1
#
_cell.length_a   1.000
_cell.length_b   1.000
_cell.length_c   1.000
_cell.angle_alpha   90.00
_cell.angle_beta   90.00
_cell.angle_gamma   90.00
#
_symmetry.space_group_name_H-M   'P 1'
#
loop_
_entity.id
_entity.type
_entity.pdbx_description
1 polymer ?
#
loop_
_entity_poly.entity_id
_entity_poly.type
_entity_poly.pdbx_seq_one_letter_code
_entity_poly.pdbx_strand_id
1 'polypeptide(L)'
;MSDQQQKFSPLTIRIKEQVRRLRLLAGYSMAEGSRLLGVSRKQLEDIETTRDYGCHLEVELLAKIKVIYKVSLDDLVGDLPQDLYSDYYTRKRRKNAG
;
A
#
# COMPACT_ATOMS: atom_id res chain seq x y z
N MET A 1 -7.66 -14.83 -5.43
CA MET A 1 -7.37 -13.39 -5.64
C MET A 1 -8.00 -12.95 -6.94
N SER A 2 -8.73 -11.84 -6.97
CA SER A 2 -9.37 -11.34 -8.19
C SER A 2 -8.33 -10.85 -9.21
N ASP A 3 -8.70 -10.81 -10.50
CA ASP A 3 -7.84 -10.31 -11.59
C ASP A 3 -7.24 -8.91 -11.35
N GLN A 4 -7.87 -8.10 -10.50
CA GLN A 4 -7.39 -6.76 -10.15
C GLN A 4 -6.33 -6.77 -9.04
N GLN A 5 -6.28 -7.82 -8.20
CA GLN A 5 -5.23 -8.01 -7.18
C GLN A 5 -3.94 -8.55 -7.81
N GLN A 6 -4.04 -9.29 -8.93
CA GLN A 6 -2.88 -9.86 -9.64
C GLN A 6 -1.97 -8.79 -10.27
N LYS A 7 -2.38 -7.52 -10.27
CA LYS A 7 -1.61 -6.41 -10.82
C LYS A 7 -0.67 -5.76 -9.81
N PHE A 8 -0.62 -6.17 -8.55
CA PHE A 8 0.38 -5.68 -7.59
C PHE A 8 1.30 -6.81 -7.14
N SER A 9 2.52 -6.48 -6.73
CA SER A 9 3.35 -7.45 -6.02
C SER A 9 2.72 -7.72 -4.64
N PRO A 10 2.97 -8.91 -4.05
CA PRO A 10 2.57 -9.19 -2.68
C PRO A 10 3.02 -8.12 -1.68
N LEU A 11 4.24 -7.58 -1.82
CA LEU A 11 4.74 -6.48 -0.99
C LEU A 11 3.84 -5.24 -1.09
N THR A 12 3.48 -4.81 -2.31
CA THR A 12 2.61 -3.64 -2.48
C THR A 12 1.23 -3.87 -1.85
N ILE A 13 0.65 -5.06 -2.00
CA ILE A 13 -0.63 -5.40 -1.34
C ILE A 13 -0.49 -5.28 0.18
N ARG A 14 0.57 -5.84 0.77
CA ARG A 14 0.83 -5.77 2.21
C ARG A 14 0.92 -4.33 2.69
N ILE A 15 1.71 -3.48 2.02
CA ILE A 15 1.87 -2.09 2.44
C ILE A 15 0.51 -1.36 2.39
N LYS A 16 -0.27 -1.55 1.31
CA LYS A 16 -1.62 -0.96 1.18
C LYS A 16 -2.55 -1.37 2.33
N GLU A 17 -2.54 -2.65 2.69
CA GLU A 17 -3.30 -3.18 3.84
C GLU A 17 -2.82 -2.60 5.17
N GLN A 18 -1.51 -2.44 5.36
CA GLN A 18 -0.97 -1.81 6.56
C GLN A 18 -1.35 -0.34 6.67
N VAL A 19 -1.31 0.43 5.58
CA VAL A 19 -1.77 1.84 5.58
C VAL A 19 -3.22 1.93 6.04
N ARG A 20 -4.10 1.08 5.49
CA ARG A 20 -5.50 1.00 5.92
C ARG A 20 -5.62 0.66 7.39
N ARG A 21 -4.89 -0.37 7.85
CA ARG A 21 -4.91 -0.83 9.24
C ARG A 21 -4.46 0.27 10.20
N LEU A 22 -3.37 0.97 9.90
CA LEU A 22 -2.83 2.05 10.71
C LEU A 22 -3.83 3.19 10.86
N ARG A 23 -4.49 3.60 9.76
CA ARG A 23 -5.54 4.62 9.81
C ARG A 23 -6.69 4.23 10.75
N LEU A 24 -7.16 2.99 10.63
CA LEU A 24 -8.26 2.46 11.44
C LEU A 24 -7.87 2.33 12.92
N LEU A 25 -6.66 1.86 13.23
CA LEU A 25 -6.16 1.75 14.60
C LEU A 25 -5.97 3.12 15.26
N ALA A 26 -5.59 4.13 14.49
CA ALA A 26 -5.51 5.51 14.96
C ALA A 26 -6.89 6.18 15.12
N GLY A 27 -7.98 5.50 14.76
CA GLY A 27 -9.35 6.00 14.89
C GLY A 27 -9.74 7.04 13.84
N TYR A 28 -8.96 7.21 12.77
CA TYR A 28 -9.24 8.23 11.76
C TYR A 28 -10.22 7.76 10.69
N SER A 29 -11.20 8.59 10.40
CA SER A 29 -12.05 8.47 9.23
C SER A 29 -11.25 8.62 7.93
N MET A 30 -11.89 8.30 6.79
CA MET A 30 -11.28 8.51 5.47
C MET A 30 -10.93 10.00 5.24
N ALA A 31 -11.79 10.91 5.70
CA ALA A 31 -11.59 12.35 5.54
C ALA A 31 -10.42 12.86 6.40
N GLU A 32 -10.33 12.41 7.64
CA GLU A 32 -9.22 12.78 8.53
C GLU A 32 -7.90 12.19 8.03
N GLY A 33 -7.89 10.91 7.67
CA GLY A 33 -6.71 10.24 7.13
C GLY A 33 -6.19 10.93 5.88
N SER A 34 -7.07 11.27 4.93
CA SER A 34 -6.66 11.91 3.68
C SER A 34 -6.11 13.32 3.93
N ARG A 35 -6.74 14.07 4.83
CA ARG A 35 -6.27 15.40 5.24
C ARG A 35 -4.89 15.34 5.89
N LEU A 36 -4.68 14.41 6.82
CA LEU A 36 -3.40 14.23 7.53
C LEU A 36 -2.29 13.84 6.57
N LEU A 37 -2.57 12.91 5.65
CA LEU A 37 -1.60 12.44 4.65
C LEU A 37 -1.39 13.46 3.50
N GLY A 38 -2.22 14.50 3.43
CA GLY A 38 -2.16 15.53 2.39
C GLY A 38 -2.47 14.97 1.00
N VAL A 39 -3.43 14.05 0.91
CA VAL A 39 -3.93 13.44 -0.33
C VAL A 39 -5.44 13.63 -0.43
N SER A 40 -6.00 13.45 -1.63
CA SER A 40 -7.47 13.45 -1.77
C SER A 40 -8.09 12.21 -1.12
N ARG A 41 -9.37 12.29 -0.74
CA ARG A 41 -10.12 11.12 -0.23
C ARG A 41 -10.10 9.95 -1.20
N LYS A 42 -10.33 10.23 -2.49
CA LYS A 42 -10.26 9.24 -3.57
C LYS A 42 -8.87 8.59 -3.65
N GLN A 43 -7.82 9.39 -3.59
CA GLN A 43 -6.45 8.87 -3.61
C GLN A 43 -6.18 7.98 -2.39
N LEU A 44 -6.64 8.35 -1.19
CA LEU A 44 -6.50 7.48 -0.02
C LEU A 44 -7.30 6.18 -0.15
N GLU A 45 -8.51 6.23 -0.70
CA GLU A 45 -9.30 5.04 -1.03
C GLU A 45 -8.55 4.13 -2.02
N ASP A 46 -7.95 4.71 -3.06
CA ASP A 46 -7.15 3.99 -4.05
C ASP A 46 -5.83 3.46 -3.48
N ILE A 47 -5.24 4.13 -2.48
CA ILE A 47 -4.08 3.65 -1.73
C ILE A 47 -4.48 2.43 -0.89
N GLU A 48 -5.56 2.51 -0.14
CA GLU A 48 -5.95 1.49 0.85
C GLU A 48 -6.67 0.27 0.24
N THR A 49 -7.08 0.36 -1.02
CA THR A 49 -7.63 -0.78 -1.75
C THR A 49 -6.53 -1.61 -2.41
N THR A 50 -6.72 -2.93 -2.37
CA THR A 50 -5.84 -3.90 -3.05
C THR A 50 -6.19 -4.04 -4.55
N ARG A 51 -7.15 -3.27 -5.05
CA ARG A 51 -7.52 -3.23 -6.47
C ARG A 51 -6.65 -2.21 -7.19
N ASP A 52 -6.22 -2.54 -8.39
CA ASP A 52 -5.39 -1.65 -9.20
C ASP A 52 -6.22 -0.56 -9.90
N TYR A 53 -6.33 0.58 -9.22
CA TYR A 53 -6.85 1.83 -9.77
C TYR A 53 -5.72 2.77 -10.24
N GLY A 54 -4.49 2.27 -10.44
CA GLY A 54 -3.37 3.08 -10.91
C GLY A 54 -2.75 4.01 -9.86
N CYS A 55 -3.05 3.81 -8.57
CA CYS A 55 -2.46 4.63 -7.51
C CYS A 55 -1.11 4.07 -7.04
N HIS A 56 -0.08 4.92 -7.09
CA HIS A 56 1.27 4.64 -6.63
C HIS A 56 1.48 5.15 -5.20
N LEU A 57 2.27 4.42 -4.42
CA LEU A 57 2.76 4.88 -3.12
C LEU A 57 4.04 5.70 -3.35
N GLU A 58 3.96 7.00 -3.15
CA GLU A 58 5.11 7.91 -3.23
C GLU A 58 5.95 7.85 -1.96
N VAL A 59 7.25 8.18 -2.08
CA VAL A 59 8.19 8.15 -0.94
C VAL A 59 7.77 9.17 0.12
N GLU A 60 7.30 10.35 -0.31
CA GLU A 60 6.79 11.42 0.53
C GLU A 60 5.57 10.96 1.34
N LEU A 61 4.69 10.16 0.74
CA LEU A 61 3.55 9.58 1.42
C LEU A 61 4.00 8.57 2.49
N LEU A 62 4.96 7.70 2.18
CA LEU A 62 5.53 6.75 3.14
C LEU A 62 6.20 7.47 4.33
N ALA A 63 6.91 8.56 4.07
CA ALA A 63 7.50 9.40 5.12
C ALA A 63 6.41 10.02 6.02
N LYS A 64 5.31 10.51 5.44
CA LYS A 64 4.16 11.03 6.22
C LYS A 64 3.49 9.95 7.05
N ILE A 65 3.27 8.75 6.49
CA ILE A 65 2.72 7.58 7.20
C ILE A 65 3.55 7.27 8.45
N LYS A 66 4.89 7.24 8.30
CA LYS A 66 5.81 7.04 9.42
C LYS A 66 5.58 8.05 10.55
N VAL A 67 5.47 9.33 10.20
CA VAL A 67 5.33 10.41 11.19
C VAL A 67 3.94 10.43 11.84
N ILE A 68 2.88 10.32 11.04
CA ILE A 68 1.49 10.44 11.51
C ILE A 68 1.10 9.23 12.36
N TYR A 69 1.43 8.02 11.89
CA TYR A 69 1.06 6.78 12.56
C TYR A 69 2.15 6.23 13.49
N LYS A 70 3.27 6.96 13.64
CA LYS A 70 4.38 6.60 14.55
C LYS A 70 4.89 5.17 14.33
N VAL A 71 5.06 4.80 13.06
CA VAL A 71 5.46 3.44 12.62
C VAL A 71 6.80 3.50 11.88
N SER A 72 7.69 2.53 12.07
CA SER A 72 8.92 2.47 11.29
C SER A 72 8.65 1.97 9.85
N LEU A 73 9.59 2.19 8.92
CA LEU A 73 9.47 1.61 7.59
C LEU A 73 9.60 0.08 7.65
N ASP A 74 10.47 -0.44 8.52
CA ASP A 74 10.62 -1.86 8.80
C ASP A 74 9.30 -2.49 9.25
N ASP A 75 8.58 -1.86 10.17
CA ASP A 75 7.27 -2.36 10.62
C ASP A 75 6.22 -2.31 9.51
N LEU A 76 6.30 -1.30 8.63
CA LEU A 76 5.37 -1.13 7.51
C LEU A 76 5.57 -2.21 6.44
N VAL A 77 6.82 -2.56 6.12
CA VAL A 77 7.15 -3.63 5.16
C VAL A 77 7.05 -5.01 5.80
N GLY A 78 7.35 -5.13 7.09
CA GLY A 78 7.45 -6.37 7.85
C GLY A 78 8.54 -7.30 7.33
N ASP A 79 8.44 -8.58 7.68
CA ASP A 79 9.42 -9.57 7.25
C ASP A 79 9.43 -9.72 5.72
N LEU A 80 10.64 -9.59 5.17
CA LEU A 80 10.91 -9.67 3.74
C LEU A 80 11.71 -10.94 3.42
N PRO A 81 11.46 -11.61 2.29
CA PRO A 81 12.29 -12.74 1.85
C PRO A 81 13.76 -12.31 1.67
N GLN A 82 14.70 -13.12 2.17
CA GLN A 82 16.13 -12.90 1.95
C GLN A 82 16.54 -13.06 0.47
N ASP A 83 15.77 -13.84 -0.29
CA ASP A 83 15.94 -13.99 -1.73
C ASP A 83 15.44 -12.75 -2.48
N LEU A 84 16.38 -11.94 -2.99
CA LEU A 84 16.10 -10.73 -3.76
C LEU A 84 15.32 -10.97 -5.06
N TYR A 85 15.30 -12.21 -5.57
CA TYR A 85 14.57 -12.59 -6.78
C TYR A 85 13.18 -13.17 -6.47
N SER A 86 12.73 -13.13 -5.22
CA SER A 86 11.43 -13.63 -4.82
C SER A 86 10.29 -12.97 -5.61
N ASP A 87 9.30 -13.78 -6.00
CA ASP A 87 8.02 -13.32 -6.54
C ASP A 87 7.29 -12.35 -5.60
N TYR A 88 7.68 -12.29 -4.33
CA TYR A 88 7.17 -11.33 -3.35
C TYR A 88 7.39 -9.86 -3.76
N TYR A 89 8.50 -9.59 -4.46
CA TYR A 89 8.84 -8.26 -4.96
C TYR A 89 8.30 -7.99 -6.36
N THR A 90 7.92 -9.04 -7.09
CA THR A 90 7.61 -8.95 -8.51
C THR A 90 6.11 -8.75 -8.74
N ARG A 91 5.78 -7.75 -9.57
CA ARG A 91 4.43 -7.59 -10.12
C ARG A 91 4.19 -8.69 -11.15
N LYS A 92 3.16 -9.52 -10.99
CA LYS A 92 2.76 -10.49 -12.02
C LYS A 92 2.33 -9.72 -13.28
N ARG A 93 3.17 -9.74 -14.32
CA ARG A 93 2.79 -9.24 -15.64
C ARG A 93 1.72 -10.19 -16.20
N ARG A 94 0.60 -9.65 -16.69
CA ARG A 94 -0.30 -10.44 -17.53
C ARG A 94 0.53 -10.93 -18.72
N LYS A 95 0.69 -12.25 -18.85
CA LYS A 95 1.11 -12.83 -20.11
C LYS A 95 -0.02 -12.47 -21.08
N ASN A 96 0.26 -11.67 -22.11
CA ASN A 96 -0.69 -11.56 -23.21
C ASN A 96 -0.92 -12.99 -23.69
N ALA A 97 -2.15 -13.49 -23.57
CA ALA A 97 -2.54 -14.68 -24.29
C ALA A 97 -2.41 -14.32 -25.77
N GLY A 98 -1.38 -14.88 -26.41
CA GLY A 98 -1.22 -14.83 -27.85
C GLY A 98 -2.28 -15.66 -28.53
#